data_AF-A0A151UCB1-F1
#
_entry.id   AF-A0A151UCB1-F1
#
_cell.length_a   1.000
_cell.length_b   1.000
_cell.length_c   1.000
_cell.angle_alpha   90.00
_cell.angle_beta   90.00
_cell.angle_gamma   90.00
#
_symmetry.space_group_name_H-M   'P 1'
#
loop_
_entity.id
_entity.type
_entity.pdbx_description
1 polymer ?
#
loop_
_entity_poly.entity_id
_entity_poly.type
_entity_poly.pdbx_seq_one_letter_code
_entity_poly.pdbx_strand_id
1 'polypeptide(L)'
;MLNSFWWGSNRHSGKGIHWLSWEKLSMSKEHGGMGFRNLYGFNLAMLGKHGWKFLTNQDAIVTCVFKAKYFPRGDFLGANLGHNPSFTWRSIHASQVVVRGGMRWCIGNGLCIKPWVDPLLRQQGKPSSRVYEEIRIADLIDFENDTWKFDLINRIFNQHDIDAIKDIPLLQLDEADTFMWNLNRKGSYSVKSAYYLIMESLLCNFISRVPGDWKKLWALPISHNMKILLWRLLRDCLPSRQHL
;
A
#
# COMPACT_ATOMS: atom_id res chain seq x y z
N MET A 1 -1.41 -21.72 -14.49
CA MET A 1 -1.01 -22.70 -13.44
C MET A 1 -2.03 -22.78 -12.31
N LEU A 2 -2.28 -21.72 -11.53
CA LEU A 2 -3.26 -21.79 -10.44
C LEU A 2 -4.72 -21.76 -10.93
N ASN A 3 -5.04 -20.92 -11.93
CA ASN A 3 -6.37 -20.92 -12.53
C ASN A 3 -6.70 -22.25 -13.22
N SER A 4 -5.69 -22.89 -13.81
CA SER A 4 -5.81 -24.21 -14.44
C SER A 4 -5.85 -25.34 -13.42
N PHE A 5 -5.28 -25.18 -12.22
CA PHE A 5 -5.48 -26.11 -11.13
C PHE A 5 -6.93 -26.05 -10.60
N TRP A 6 -7.49 -24.83 -10.48
CA TRP A 6 -8.84 -24.65 -9.96
C TRP A 6 -9.95 -25.05 -10.92
N TRP A 7 -9.80 -24.71 -12.22
CA TRP A 7 -10.81 -25.01 -13.25
C TRP A 7 -10.48 -26.21 -14.14
N GLY A 8 -9.22 -26.67 -14.12
CA GLY A 8 -8.80 -27.77 -14.98
C GLY A 8 -9.39 -29.09 -14.54
N SER A 9 -9.67 -29.95 -15.51
CA SER A 9 -10.00 -31.35 -15.27
C SER A 9 -8.73 -32.18 -15.38
N ASN A 10 -8.52 -33.11 -14.46
CA ASN A 10 -7.40 -34.04 -14.53
C ASN A 10 -7.77 -35.17 -15.50
N ARG A 11 -7.56 -34.97 -16.81
CA ARG A 11 -7.62 -36.03 -17.83
C ARG A 11 -6.92 -35.56 -19.12
N HIS A 12 -6.21 -36.50 -19.74
CA HIS A 12 -5.26 -36.37 -20.84
C HIS A 12 -5.72 -35.65 -22.14
N SER A 13 -6.88 -34.99 -22.21
CA SER A 13 -7.32 -34.31 -23.45
C SER A 13 -8.23 -33.08 -23.30
N GLY A 14 -8.28 -32.40 -22.15
CA GLY A 14 -9.17 -31.24 -22.01
C GLY A 14 -8.62 -30.11 -21.14
N LYS A 15 -8.54 -28.90 -21.70
CA LYS A 15 -8.48 -27.67 -20.89
C LYS A 15 -9.88 -27.46 -20.30
N GLY A 16 -10.04 -27.63 -18.99
CA GLY A 16 -11.31 -27.35 -18.31
C GLY A 16 -11.79 -25.91 -18.57
N ILE A 17 -13.11 -25.69 -18.52
CA ILE A 17 -13.69 -24.36 -18.79
C ILE A 17 -13.29 -23.40 -17.66
N HIS A 18 -12.63 -22.32 -18.04
CA HIS A 18 -12.24 -21.25 -17.13
C HIS A 18 -13.38 -20.25 -16.95
N TRP A 19 -14.28 -20.52 -16.00
CA TRP A 19 -15.44 -19.65 -15.73
C TRP A 19 -15.05 -18.26 -15.19
N LEU A 20 -13.93 -18.16 -14.47
CA LEU A 20 -13.40 -16.90 -13.94
C LEU A 20 -11.90 -16.78 -14.11
N SER A 21 -11.43 -15.54 -14.25
CA SER A 21 -10.00 -15.21 -14.17
C SER A 21 -9.48 -15.37 -12.74
N TRP A 22 -8.18 -15.63 -12.61
CA TRP A 22 -7.52 -15.75 -11.31
C TRP A 22 -7.63 -14.46 -10.47
N GLU A 23 -7.64 -13.30 -11.12
CA GLU A 23 -7.83 -12.00 -10.49
C GLU A 23 -9.17 -11.92 -9.76
N LYS A 24 -10.26 -12.32 -10.45
CA LYS A 24 -11.62 -12.37 -9.87
C LYS A 24 -11.74 -13.40 -8.73
N LEU A 25 -11.00 -14.50 -8.80
CA LEU A 25 -10.92 -15.50 -7.71
C LEU A 25 -10.13 -14.97 -6.50
N SER A 26 -9.07 -14.19 -6.75
CA SER A 26 -8.17 -13.65 -5.73
C SER A 26 -8.73 -12.43 -4.99
N MET A 27 -9.90 -11.95 -5.39
CA MET A 27 -10.60 -10.90 -4.65
C MET A 27 -11.00 -11.37 -3.25
N SER A 28 -11.22 -10.40 -2.36
CA SER A 28 -11.78 -10.68 -1.03
C SER A 28 -13.12 -11.40 -1.13
N LYS A 29 -13.35 -12.32 -0.20
CA LYS A 29 -14.65 -12.99 -0.01
C LYS A 29 -15.79 -12.00 0.20
N GLU A 30 -15.52 -10.85 0.80
CA GLU A 30 -16.50 -9.78 1.03
C GLU A 30 -16.94 -9.09 -0.26
N HIS A 31 -16.15 -9.18 -1.33
CA HIS A 31 -16.40 -8.56 -2.62
C HIS A 31 -16.72 -9.58 -3.72
N GLY A 32 -17.10 -10.79 -3.32
CA GLY A 32 -17.50 -11.87 -4.22
C GLY A 32 -16.36 -12.74 -4.74
N GLY A 33 -15.12 -12.54 -4.32
CA GLY A 33 -14.02 -13.46 -4.61
C GLY A 33 -14.03 -14.73 -3.75
N MET A 34 -13.07 -15.62 -4.00
CA MET A 34 -12.85 -16.81 -3.17
C MET A 34 -11.85 -16.56 -2.02
N GLY A 35 -11.23 -15.38 -1.98
CA GLY A 35 -10.23 -15.02 -0.98
C GLY A 35 -8.86 -15.66 -1.24
N PHE A 36 -8.61 -16.14 -2.46
CA PHE A 36 -7.26 -16.57 -2.84
C PHE A 36 -6.29 -15.40 -2.85
N ARG A 37 -5.01 -15.67 -2.61
CA ARG A 37 -3.99 -14.63 -2.67
C ARG A 37 -3.56 -14.41 -4.13
N ASN A 38 -3.59 -13.16 -4.56
CA ASN A 38 -2.89 -12.75 -5.77
C ASN A 38 -1.39 -12.84 -5.47
N LEU A 39 -0.69 -13.78 -6.11
CA LEU A 39 0.72 -14.04 -5.84
C LEU A 39 1.60 -12.84 -6.13
N TYR A 40 1.32 -12.11 -7.21
CA TYR A 40 2.08 -10.90 -7.56
C TYR A 40 1.95 -9.85 -6.45
N GLY A 41 0.72 -9.52 -6.06
CA GLY A 41 0.48 -8.54 -5.00
C GLY A 41 1.02 -8.99 -3.65
N PHE A 42 0.95 -10.29 -3.33
CA PHE A 42 1.48 -10.84 -2.10
C PHE A 42 3.02 -10.80 -2.06
N ASN A 43 3.68 -11.18 -3.15
CA ASN A 43 5.14 -11.10 -3.27
C ASN A 43 5.61 -9.64 -3.21
N LEU A 44 4.91 -8.73 -3.88
CA LEU A 44 5.23 -7.30 -3.84
C LEU A 44 5.08 -6.73 -2.41
N ALA A 45 4.05 -7.15 -1.65
CA ALA A 45 3.89 -6.79 -0.25
C ALA A 45 5.03 -7.33 0.64
N MET A 46 5.55 -8.53 0.36
CA MET A 46 6.70 -9.10 1.08
C MET A 46 8.00 -8.36 0.75
N LEU A 47 8.20 -7.98 -0.52
CA LEU A 47 9.33 -7.17 -0.96
C LEU A 47 9.27 -5.77 -0.31
N GLY A 48 8.07 -5.18 -0.21
CA GLY A 48 7.86 -3.91 0.48
C GLY A 48 8.28 -3.94 1.96
N LYS A 49 8.23 -5.11 2.62
CA LYS A 49 8.75 -5.26 3.99
C LYS A 49 10.26 -5.04 4.05
N HIS A 50 11.00 -5.44 3.02
CA HIS A 50 12.43 -5.19 2.91
C HIS A 50 12.69 -3.72 2.59
N GLY A 51 11.94 -3.13 1.66
CA GLY A 51 11.99 -1.69 1.38
C GLY A 51 11.72 -0.83 2.62
N TRP A 52 10.74 -1.22 3.45
CA TRP A 52 10.46 -0.59 4.74
C TRP A 52 11.64 -0.67 5.70
N LYS A 53 12.28 -1.84 5.82
CA LYS A 53 13.48 -2.01 6.65
C LYS A 53 14.64 -1.12 6.19
N PHE A 54 14.80 -0.89 4.89
CA PHE A 54 15.84 0.01 4.38
C PHE A 54 15.64 1.46 4.84
N LEU A 55 14.42 1.86 5.17
CA LEU A 55 14.10 3.18 5.72
C LEU A 55 14.24 3.22 7.24
N THR A 56 13.68 2.22 7.94
CA THR A 56 13.58 2.24 9.41
C THR A 56 14.79 1.68 10.13
N ASN A 57 15.64 0.89 9.46
CA ASN A 57 16.80 0.26 10.09
C ASN A 57 18.02 0.39 9.16
N GLN A 58 18.75 1.49 9.34
CA GLN A 58 19.93 1.81 8.54
C GLN A 58 21.18 1.00 8.94
N ASP A 59 21.23 0.49 10.17
CA ASP A 59 22.38 -0.25 10.70
C ASP A 59 22.38 -1.73 10.31
N ALA A 60 21.25 -2.25 9.83
CA ALA A 60 21.18 -3.62 9.33
C ALA A 60 22.16 -3.81 8.16
N ILE A 61 22.98 -4.87 8.21
CA ILE A 61 23.97 -5.20 7.18
C ILE A 61 23.36 -5.19 5.77
N VAL A 62 22.15 -5.75 5.63
CA VAL A 62 21.45 -5.77 4.33
C VAL A 62 21.17 -4.34 3.84
N THR A 63 20.75 -3.44 4.73
CA THR A 63 20.55 -2.03 4.39
C THR A 63 21.87 -1.37 4.00
N CYS A 64 22.95 -1.57 4.76
CA CYS A 64 24.27 -1.01 4.44
C CYS A 64 24.78 -1.45 3.06
N VAL A 65 24.70 -2.75 2.75
CA VAL A 65 25.14 -3.31 1.46
C VAL A 65 24.32 -2.74 0.30
N PHE A 66 23.00 -2.67 0.45
CA PHE A 66 22.13 -2.14 -0.60
C PHE A 66 22.28 -0.61 -0.75
N LYS A 67 22.47 0.12 0.36
CA LYS A 67 22.74 1.56 0.34
C LYS A 67 24.04 1.86 -0.40
N ALA A 68 25.13 1.19 -0.03
CA ALA A 68 26.43 1.37 -0.68
C ALA A 68 26.37 1.11 -2.20
N LYS A 69 25.58 0.11 -2.63
CA LYS A 69 25.53 -0.29 -4.04
C LYS A 69 24.52 0.49 -4.88
N TYR A 70 23.31 0.76 -4.37
CA TYR A 70 22.17 1.20 -5.18
C TYR A 70 21.67 2.61 -4.84
N PHE A 71 21.88 3.08 -3.61
CA PHE A 71 21.46 4.42 -3.18
C PHE A 71 22.47 5.05 -2.23
N PRO A 72 23.74 5.25 -2.66
CA PRO A 72 24.82 5.66 -1.76
C PRO A 72 24.67 7.10 -1.24
N ARG A 73 24.02 7.98 -2.02
CA ARG A 73 23.84 9.41 -1.71
C ARG A 73 22.42 9.78 -1.27
N GLY A 74 21.55 8.79 -1.07
CA GLY A 74 20.13 9.04 -0.79
C GLY A 74 19.52 7.93 0.03
N ASP A 75 18.19 7.85 -0.05
CA ASP A 75 17.38 6.87 0.65
C ASP A 75 16.80 5.85 -0.32
N PHE A 76 16.11 4.84 0.23
CA PHE A 76 15.47 3.83 -0.58
C PHE A 76 14.39 4.40 -1.50
N LEU A 77 13.67 5.47 -1.12
CA LEU A 77 12.56 5.99 -1.92
C LEU A 77 13.01 6.88 -3.07
N GLY A 78 14.12 7.60 -2.93
CA GLY A 78 14.77 8.35 -4.01
C GLY A 78 15.64 7.49 -4.92
N ALA A 79 15.81 6.20 -4.62
CA ALA A 79 16.66 5.31 -5.40
C ALA A 79 16.10 5.05 -6.80
N ASN A 80 16.95 5.19 -7.82
CA ASN A 80 16.63 4.84 -9.19
C ASN A 80 17.02 3.38 -9.49
N LEU A 81 16.35 2.77 -10.48
CA LEU A 81 16.63 1.39 -10.84
C LEU A 81 18.07 1.20 -11.39
N GLY A 82 18.58 2.20 -12.13
CA GLY A 82 19.91 2.17 -12.75
C GLY A 82 19.97 1.30 -14.02
N HIS A 83 21.13 1.25 -14.67
CA HIS A 83 21.32 0.62 -15.98
C HIS A 83 21.44 -0.91 -15.90
N ASN A 84 22.10 -1.46 -14.87
CA ASN A 84 22.30 -2.91 -14.71
C ASN A 84 21.93 -3.38 -13.29
N PRO A 85 20.64 -3.35 -12.92
CA PRO A 85 20.19 -3.77 -11.60
C PRO A 85 20.29 -5.30 -11.45
N SER A 86 20.66 -5.78 -10.25
CA SER A 86 20.46 -7.20 -9.94
C SER A 86 18.97 -7.53 -9.91
N PHE A 87 18.62 -8.81 -10.14
CA PHE A 87 17.23 -9.27 -10.08
C PHE A 87 16.59 -8.97 -8.71
N THR A 88 17.34 -9.18 -7.63
CA THR A 88 16.92 -8.85 -6.26
C THR A 88 16.64 -7.37 -6.10
N TRP A 89 17.54 -6.49 -6.59
CA TRP A 89 17.32 -5.05 -6.51
C TRP A 89 16.10 -4.62 -7.33
N ARG A 90 15.96 -5.10 -8.56
CA ARG A 90 14.78 -4.80 -9.39
C ARG A 90 13.47 -5.18 -8.69
N SER A 91 13.46 -6.32 -8.01
CA SER A 91 12.29 -6.80 -7.27
C SER A 91 11.97 -5.93 -6.04
N ILE A 92 12.99 -5.57 -5.25
CA ILE A 92 12.80 -4.70 -4.07
C ILE A 92 12.45 -3.27 -4.52
N HIS A 93 13.11 -2.75 -5.54
CA HIS A 93 12.84 -1.44 -6.14
C HIS A 93 11.39 -1.32 -6.62
N ALA A 94 10.84 -2.35 -7.26
CA ALA A 94 9.43 -2.38 -7.66
C ALA A 94 8.46 -2.20 -6.47
N SER A 95 8.86 -2.56 -5.24
CA SER A 95 8.03 -2.37 -4.04
C SER A 95 8.05 -0.94 -3.48
N GLN A 96 8.87 -0.02 -4.01
CA GLN A 96 8.91 1.39 -3.60
C GLN A 96 7.52 2.04 -3.62
N VAL A 97 6.71 1.74 -4.64
CA VAL A 97 5.36 2.30 -4.77
C VAL A 97 4.46 1.90 -3.60
N VAL A 98 4.62 0.69 -3.07
CA VAL A 98 3.84 0.17 -1.94
C VAL A 98 4.27 0.85 -0.65
N VAL A 99 5.58 0.97 -0.46
CA VAL A 99 6.15 1.64 0.71
C VAL A 99 5.74 3.11 0.73
N ARG A 100 5.90 3.82 -0.39
CA ARG A 100 5.49 5.23 -0.54
C ARG A 100 4.00 5.43 -0.32
N GLY A 101 3.16 4.52 -0.80
CA GLY A 101 1.70 4.62 -0.66
C GLY A 101 1.17 4.33 0.75
N GLY A 102 1.91 3.61 1.59
CA GLY A 102 1.47 3.27 2.96
C GLY A 102 2.25 3.93 4.08
N MET A 103 3.36 4.61 3.77
CA MET A 103 4.13 5.38 4.74
C MET A 103 3.47 6.71 5.05
N ARG A 104 3.72 7.22 6.25
CA ARG A 104 3.44 8.57 6.70
C ARG A 104 4.59 9.02 7.60
N TRP A 105 4.89 10.31 7.58
CA TRP A 105 5.87 10.89 8.49
C TRP A 105 5.27 11.10 9.89
N CYS A 106 6.05 10.78 10.91
CA CYS A 106 5.85 11.22 12.28
C CYS A 106 6.82 12.36 12.54
N ILE A 107 6.24 13.50 12.92
CA ILE A 107 6.97 14.74 13.12
C ILE A 107 7.70 14.65 14.45
N GLY A 108 9.03 14.72 14.39
CA GLY A 108 9.89 15.00 15.52
C GLY A 108 10.38 16.45 15.40
N ASN A 109 11.68 16.63 15.18
CA ASN A 109 12.30 17.94 14.98
C ASN A 109 11.90 18.66 13.67
N GLY A 110 11.23 17.99 12.72
CA GLY A 110 10.70 18.59 11.50
C GLY A 110 11.75 19.07 10.49
N LEU A 111 13.04 18.75 10.68
CA LEU A 111 14.14 19.23 9.83
C LEU A 111 14.26 18.45 8.51
N CYS A 112 13.76 17.21 8.49
CA CYS A 112 13.87 16.34 7.33
C CYS A 112 12.63 16.41 6.43
N ILE A 113 11.49 16.84 6.97
CA ILE A 113 10.21 16.79 6.27
C ILE A 113 9.95 18.08 5.49
N LYS A 114 9.72 17.92 4.18
CA LYS A 114 9.25 18.99 3.30
C LYS A 114 7.74 18.84 3.06
N PRO A 115 6.89 19.77 3.52
CA PRO A 115 5.43 19.62 3.48
C PRO A 115 4.87 19.32 2.07
N TRP A 116 5.50 19.85 1.03
CA TRP A 116 5.06 19.77 -0.36
C TRP A 116 5.61 18.57 -1.14
N VAL A 117 6.68 17.94 -0.66
CA VAL A 117 7.35 16.82 -1.33
C VAL A 117 7.06 15.51 -0.61
N ASP A 118 7.06 15.55 0.72
CA ASP A 118 6.88 14.39 1.56
C ASP A 118 5.40 14.15 1.88
N PRO A 119 4.90 12.90 1.84
CA PRO A 119 3.49 12.55 2.02
C PRO A 119 3.05 12.71 3.49
N LEU A 120 3.01 13.97 3.94
CA LEU A 120 2.46 14.39 5.22
C LEU A 120 0.92 14.35 5.17
N LEU A 121 0.34 14.88 4.10
CA LEU A 121 -1.10 14.99 3.86
C LEU A 121 -1.56 14.06 2.74
N ARG A 122 -2.78 13.49 2.88
CA ARG A 122 -3.35 12.52 1.91
C ARG A 122 -3.68 13.15 0.55
N GLN A 123 -3.89 14.46 0.53
CA GLN A 123 -4.10 15.26 -0.66
C GLN A 123 -3.10 16.41 -0.58
N GLN A 124 -2.05 16.36 -1.39
CA GLN A 124 -1.10 17.46 -1.46
C GLN A 124 -1.56 18.43 -2.53
N GLY A 125 -1.88 19.67 -2.13
CA GLY A 125 -1.90 20.79 -3.06
C GLY A 125 -0.48 21.10 -3.56
N LYS A 126 -0.36 21.81 -4.69
CA LYS A 126 0.91 22.43 -5.06
C LYS A 126 1.08 23.73 -4.27
N PRO A 127 2.31 24.10 -3.87
CA PRO A 127 2.55 25.38 -3.21
C PRO A 127 2.14 26.53 -4.14
N SER A 128 1.53 27.56 -3.55
CA SER A 128 1.09 28.76 -4.28
C SER A 128 2.25 29.59 -4.84
N SER A 129 3.48 29.37 -4.40
CA SER A 129 4.69 30.07 -4.84
C SER A 129 5.95 29.20 -4.68
N ARG A 130 6.93 29.37 -5.56
CA ARG A 130 8.23 28.65 -5.53
C ARG A 130 9.03 28.94 -4.25
N VAL A 131 8.82 30.10 -3.62
CA VAL A 131 9.49 30.47 -2.36
C VAL A 131 9.15 29.50 -1.23
N TYR A 132 7.97 28.86 -1.29
CA TYR A 132 7.50 27.93 -0.27
C TYR A 132 7.93 26.48 -0.50
N GLU A 133 8.63 26.17 -1.60
CA GLU A 133 9.11 24.81 -1.90
C GLU A 133 10.27 24.37 -1.00
N GLU A 134 11.01 25.31 -0.41
CA GLU A 134 12.16 25.03 0.45
C GLU A 134 11.83 24.99 1.95
N ILE A 135 10.60 25.38 2.33
CA ILE A 135 10.16 25.39 3.72
C ILE A 135 10.15 23.96 4.29
N ARG A 136 10.68 23.82 5.50
CA ARG A 136 10.61 22.60 6.30
C ARG A 136 9.52 22.70 7.35
N ILE A 137 9.12 21.55 7.89
CA ILE A 137 8.18 21.53 9.02
C ILE A 137 8.74 22.26 10.23
N ALA A 138 10.05 22.17 10.49
CA ALA A 138 10.71 22.90 11.58
C ALA A 138 10.45 24.42 11.51
N ASP A 139 10.37 25.00 10.31
CA ASP A 139 10.13 26.45 10.16
C ASP A 139 8.69 26.83 10.54
N LEU A 140 7.76 25.87 10.40
CA LEU A 140 6.34 26.00 10.73
C LEU A 140 6.05 25.72 12.21
N ILE A 141 7.01 25.19 12.96
CA ILE A 141 6.89 24.90 14.39
C ILE A 141 7.52 26.06 15.19
N ASP A 142 6.85 26.42 16.27
CA ASP A 142 7.38 27.23 17.34
C ASP A 142 7.86 26.29 18.46
N PHE A 143 9.19 26.10 18.52
CA PHE A 143 9.84 25.24 19.50
C PHE A 143 9.86 25.83 20.93
N GLU A 144 9.56 27.13 21.11
CA GLU A 144 9.50 27.71 22.45
C GLU A 144 8.16 27.40 23.14
N ASN A 145 7.09 27.31 22.34
CA ASN A 145 5.73 27.11 22.82
C ASN A 145 5.17 25.72 22.49
N ASP A 146 5.94 24.86 21.83
CA ASP A 146 5.50 23.56 21.27
C ASP A 146 4.21 23.66 20.45
N THR A 147 4.06 24.77 19.71
CA THR A 147 2.86 25.04 18.91
C THR A 147 3.21 25.28 17.45
N TRP A 148 2.20 25.12 16.60
CA TRP A 148 2.30 25.48 15.19
C TRP A 148 2.25 27.00 15.01
N LYS A 149 3.09 27.56 14.13
CA LYS A 149 3.03 28.97 13.72
C LYS A 149 1.82 29.21 12.81
N PHE A 150 0.65 29.34 13.40
CA PHE A 150 -0.62 29.43 12.68
C PHE A 150 -0.67 30.58 11.67
N ASP A 151 -0.04 31.72 11.94
CA ASP A 151 0.03 32.85 11.01
C ASP A 151 0.73 32.49 9.70
N LEU A 152 1.79 31.71 9.79
CA LEU A 152 2.56 31.26 8.63
C LEU A 152 1.80 30.15 7.89
N ILE A 153 1.22 29.19 8.62
CA ILE A 153 0.46 28.08 8.03
C ILE A 153 -0.79 28.59 7.29
N ASN A 154 -1.53 29.54 7.88
CA ASN A 154 -2.72 30.15 7.26
C ASN A 154 -2.41 30.90 5.96
N ARG A 155 -1.17 31.37 5.77
CA ARG A 155 -0.75 32.07 4.55
C ARG A 155 -0.34 31.12 3.43
N ILE A 156 0.18 29.94 3.77
CA ILE A 156 0.81 29.04 2.80
C ILE A 156 -0.13 27.89 2.41
N PHE A 157 -0.95 27.39 3.33
CA PHE A 157 -1.80 26.21 3.13
C PHE A 157 -3.27 26.58 2.91
N ASN A 158 -4.01 25.68 2.24
CA ASN A 158 -5.46 25.80 2.11
C ASN A 158 -6.16 25.39 3.41
N GLN A 159 -7.40 25.82 3.63
CA GLN A 159 -8.16 25.51 4.86
C GLN A 159 -8.17 24.01 5.22
N HIS A 160 -8.38 23.15 4.22
CA HIS A 160 -8.36 21.70 4.43
C HIS A 160 -7.00 21.17 4.92
N ASP A 161 -5.91 21.71 4.38
CA ASP A 161 -4.55 21.31 4.76
C ASP A 161 -4.17 21.90 6.13
N ILE A 162 -4.63 23.11 6.42
CA ILE A 162 -4.48 23.76 7.74
C ILE A 162 -5.12 22.90 8.82
N ASP A 163 -6.36 22.47 8.63
CA ASP A 163 -7.08 21.65 9.61
C ASP A 163 -6.38 20.30 9.81
N ALA A 164 -5.91 19.68 8.73
CA ALA A 164 -5.18 18.43 8.80
C ALA A 164 -3.80 18.57 9.47
N ILE A 165 -3.11 19.70 9.33
CA ILE A 165 -1.83 19.99 10.02
C ILE A 165 -2.06 20.24 11.51
N LYS A 166 -3.12 20.99 11.85
CA LYS A 166 -3.51 21.27 13.25
C LYS A 166 -3.82 20.01 14.04
N ASP A 167 -4.39 19.01 13.39
CA ASP A 167 -4.71 17.71 14.00
C ASP A 167 -3.46 16.85 14.27
N ILE A 168 -2.27 17.23 13.77
CA ILE A 168 -1.03 16.48 14.00
C ILE A 168 -0.47 16.86 15.37
N PRO A 169 -0.39 15.90 16.32
CA PRO A 169 0.12 16.18 17.64
C PRO A 169 1.66 16.31 17.61
N LEU A 170 2.18 17.37 18.23
CA LEU A 170 3.61 17.63 18.40
C LEU A 170 4.07 17.01 19.72
N LEU A 171 4.45 15.73 19.72
CA LEU A 171 4.70 14.97 20.96
C LEU A 171 6.19 14.73 21.26
N GLN A 172 7.09 14.90 20.28
CA GLN A 172 8.50 14.50 20.39
C GLN A 172 9.42 15.41 19.56
N LEU A 173 9.35 16.72 19.79
CA LEU A 173 10.11 17.71 19.02
C LEU A 173 11.65 17.58 19.18
N ASP A 174 12.10 16.95 20.26
CA ASP A 174 13.53 16.68 20.52
C ASP A 174 14.07 15.44 19.77
N GLU A 175 13.18 14.59 19.23
CA GLU A 175 13.57 13.38 18.49
C GLU A 175 13.66 13.65 16.98
N ALA A 176 14.43 12.83 16.27
CA ALA A 176 14.49 12.91 14.81
C ALA A 176 13.17 12.45 14.16
N ASP A 177 12.83 13.04 13.02
CA ASP A 177 11.66 12.62 12.23
C ASP A 177 11.70 11.11 11.90
N THR A 178 10.58 10.42 12.12
CA THR A 178 10.48 8.96 11.91
C THR A 178 9.40 8.58 10.90
N PHE A 179 9.54 7.38 10.33
CA PHE A 179 8.53 6.82 9.43
C PHE A 179 7.54 5.95 10.19
N MET A 180 6.24 6.15 9.94
CA MET A 180 5.16 5.32 10.45
C MET A 180 4.35 4.68 9.31
N TRP A 181 3.94 3.43 9.51
CA TRP A 181 3.04 2.74 8.61
C TRP A 181 1.58 3.07 8.93
N ASN A 182 0.95 3.87 8.07
CA ASN A 182 -0.40 4.43 8.29
C ASN A 182 -1.53 3.38 8.19
N LEU A 183 -1.28 2.22 7.59
CA LEU A 183 -2.31 1.19 7.37
C LEU A 183 -2.45 0.21 8.54
N ASN A 184 -1.75 0.45 9.65
CA ASN A 184 -1.83 -0.37 10.85
C ASN A 184 -1.84 0.52 12.09
N ARG A 185 -2.71 0.23 13.07
CA ARG A 185 -2.83 1.00 14.32
C ARG A 185 -1.54 1.06 15.14
N LYS A 186 -0.68 0.04 14.98
CA LYS A 186 0.62 -0.03 15.66
C LYS A 186 1.72 0.77 14.96
N GLY A 187 1.45 1.42 13.83
CA GLY A 187 2.44 2.15 13.06
C GLY A 187 3.52 1.27 12.39
N SER A 188 3.42 -0.06 12.51
CA SER A 188 4.40 -1.00 11.97
C SER A 188 3.93 -1.64 10.66
N TYR A 189 4.89 -1.82 9.74
CA TYR A 189 4.65 -2.46 8.46
C TYR A 189 4.16 -3.89 8.63
N SER A 190 3.03 -4.20 8.01
CA SER A 190 2.50 -5.56 7.92
C SER A 190 2.25 -5.93 6.46
N VAL A 191 2.73 -7.11 6.07
CA VAL A 191 2.48 -7.68 4.74
C VAL A 191 0.98 -7.76 4.45
N LYS A 192 0.16 -7.98 5.49
CA LYS A 192 -1.31 -8.04 5.36
C LYS A 192 -1.90 -6.69 4.93
N SER A 193 -1.52 -5.59 5.59
CA SER A 193 -2.07 -4.26 5.25
C SER A 193 -1.48 -3.72 3.95
N ALA A 194 -0.19 -3.97 3.68
CA ALA A 194 0.42 -3.67 2.39
C ALA A 194 -0.24 -4.43 1.23
N TYR A 195 -0.58 -5.72 1.43
CA TYR A 195 -1.30 -6.49 0.43
C TYR A 195 -2.69 -5.90 0.13
N TYR A 196 -3.43 -5.46 1.16
CA TYR A 196 -4.72 -4.82 0.93
C TYR A 196 -4.58 -3.51 0.16
N LEU A 197 -3.58 -2.68 0.48
CA LEU A 197 -3.28 -1.48 -0.29
C LEU A 197 -3.03 -1.82 -1.76
N ILE A 198 -2.16 -2.79 -2.06
CA ILE A 198 -1.85 -3.21 -3.44
C ILE A 198 -3.10 -3.69 -4.16
N MET A 199 -3.94 -4.47 -3.48
CA MET A 199 -5.19 -4.97 -4.05
C MET A 199 -6.18 -3.83 -4.34
N GLU A 200 -6.22 -2.78 -3.54
CA GLU A 200 -7.12 -1.65 -3.75
C GLU A 200 -6.59 -0.63 -4.77
N SER A 201 -5.30 -0.26 -4.70
CA SER A 201 -4.73 0.83 -5.50
C SER A 201 -4.10 0.38 -6.81
N LEU A 202 -3.36 -0.74 -6.82
CA LEU A 202 -2.54 -1.14 -7.98
C LEU A 202 -3.27 -2.13 -8.89
N LEU A 203 -4.03 -3.05 -8.31
CA LEU A 203 -4.72 -4.10 -9.05
C LEU A 203 -6.19 -3.76 -9.37
N CYS A 204 -6.64 -2.54 -9.02
CA CYS A 204 -7.97 -2.01 -9.36
C CYS A 204 -9.13 -2.98 -9.12
N ASN A 205 -9.12 -3.70 -8.00
CA ASN A 205 -10.14 -4.73 -7.72
C ASN A 205 -11.57 -4.18 -7.68
N PHE A 206 -11.77 -2.87 -7.58
CA PHE A 206 -13.09 -2.24 -7.60
C PHE A 206 -13.93 -2.63 -8.82
N ILE A 207 -13.31 -2.69 -10.01
CA ILE A 207 -13.99 -3.00 -11.27
C ILE A 207 -14.52 -4.44 -11.28
N SER A 208 -13.86 -5.35 -10.55
CA SER A 208 -14.22 -6.76 -10.51
C SER A 208 -15.18 -7.12 -9.36
N ARG A 209 -15.52 -6.17 -8.48
CA ARG A 209 -16.44 -6.40 -7.35
C ARG A 209 -17.82 -6.74 -7.88
N VAL A 210 -18.42 -7.78 -7.31
CA VAL A 210 -19.80 -8.16 -7.64
C VAL A 210 -20.69 -7.68 -6.50
N PRO A 211 -21.77 -6.92 -6.79
CA PRO A 211 -22.71 -6.50 -5.75
C PRO A 211 -23.36 -7.74 -5.11
N GLY A 212 -23.47 -7.74 -3.79
CA GLY A 212 -24.12 -8.84 -3.07
C GLY A 212 -23.66 -8.99 -1.62
N ASP A 213 -24.49 -9.65 -0.81
CA ASP A 213 -24.23 -9.93 0.60
C ASP A 213 -23.32 -11.17 0.79
N TRP A 214 -22.11 -11.11 0.25
CA TRP A 214 -21.17 -12.24 0.30
C TRP A 214 -20.80 -12.64 1.74
N LYS A 215 -20.79 -11.68 2.67
CA LYS A 215 -20.57 -11.95 4.10
C LYS A 215 -21.61 -12.92 4.65
N LYS A 216 -22.88 -12.76 4.27
CA LYS A 216 -23.96 -13.67 4.71
C LYS A 216 -23.75 -15.06 4.14
N LEU A 217 -23.42 -15.19 2.84
CA LEU A 217 -23.13 -16.49 2.21
C LEU A 217 -22.03 -17.26 2.94
N TRP A 218 -20.93 -16.59 3.28
CA TRP A 218 -19.80 -17.24 3.95
C TRP A 218 -20.10 -17.55 5.43
N ALA A 219 -20.99 -16.80 6.07
CA ALA A 219 -21.42 -17.00 7.45
C ALA A 219 -22.48 -18.10 7.64
N LEU A 220 -23.11 -18.60 6.57
CA LEU A 220 -24.15 -19.63 6.65
C LEU A 220 -23.66 -20.90 7.40
N PRO A 221 -24.49 -21.53 8.24
CA PRO A 221 -24.14 -22.76 8.96
C PRO A 221 -24.30 -24.01 8.07
N ILE A 222 -23.69 -24.00 6.88
CA ILE A 222 -23.74 -25.09 5.90
C ILE A 222 -22.32 -25.58 5.57
N SER A 223 -22.22 -26.77 4.96
CA SER A 223 -20.93 -27.34 4.55
C SER A 223 -20.19 -26.45 3.53
N HIS A 224 -18.86 -26.49 3.54
CA HIS A 224 -18.05 -25.64 2.67
C HIS A 224 -18.31 -25.88 1.18
N ASN A 225 -18.55 -27.14 0.79
CA ASN A 225 -18.87 -27.52 -0.58
C ASN A 225 -20.17 -26.85 -1.06
N MET A 226 -21.19 -26.76 -0.20
CA MET A 226 -22.44 -26.07 -0.52
C MET A 226 -22.23 -24.55 -0.65
N LYS A 227 -21.38 -23.94 0.20
CA LYS A 227 -21.01 -22.52 0.04
C LYS A 227 -20.33 -22.24 -1.30
N ILE A 228 -19.42 -23.12 -1.73
CA ILE A 228 -18.76 -23.00 -3.04
C ILE A 228 -19.78 -23.13 -4.18
N LEU A 229 -20.74 -24.05 -4.08
CA LEU A 229 -21.78 -24.21 -5.09
C LEU A 229 -22.66 -22.95 -5.18
N LEU A 230 -23.14 -22.43 -4.04
CA LEU A 230 -23.90 -21.17 -3.98
C LEU A 230 -23.10 -19.99 -4.51
N TRP A 231 -21.81 -19.92 -4.19
CA TRP A 231 -20.93 -18.90 -4.72
C TRP A 231 -20.79 -19.01 -6.25
N ARG A 232 -20.66 -20.22 -6.81
CA ARG A 232 -20.62 -20.43 -8.27
C ARG A 232 -21.95 -20.03 -8.93
N LEU A 233 -23.08 -20.31 -8.29
CA LEU A 233 -24.41 -19.87 -8.73
C LEU A 233 -24.47 -18.34 -8.82
N LEU A 234 -24.14 -17.64 -7.73
CA LEU A 234 -24.19 -16.17 -7.67
C LEU A 234 -23.15 -15.46 -8.55
N ARG A 235 -22.16 -16.19 -9.07
CA ARG A 235 -21.12 -15.68 -9.97
C ARG A 235 -21.34 -16.11 -11.42
N ASP A 236 -22.48 -16.73 -11.73
CA ASP A 236 -22.81 -17.27 -13.07
C ASP A 236 -21.74 -18.22 -13.62
N CYS A 237 -21.11 -19.00 -12.74
CA CYS A 237 -20.01 -19.93 -13.06
C CYS A 237 -20.48 -21.37 -13.23
N LEU A 238 -21.77 -21.59 -13.45
CA LEU A 238 -22.33 -22.89 -13.72
C LEU A 238 -22.76 -22.99 -15.19
N PRO A 239 -22.54 -24.14 -15.83
CA PRO A 239 -23.02 -24.38 -17.18
C PRO A 239 -24.55 -24.42 -17.18
N SER A 240 -25.17 -23.29 -17.50
CA SER A 240 -26.60 -23.18 -17.76
C SER A 240 -26.83 -23.07 -19.27
N ARG A 241 -28.05 -23.37 -19.73
CA ARG A 241 -28.40 -23.36 -21.15
C ARG A 241 -28.26 -21.98 -21.82
N GLN A 242 -28.12 -20.92 -21.03
CA GLN A 242 -27.90 -19.53 -21.47
C GLN A 242 -26.40 -19.17 -21.60
N HIS A 243 -25.50 -20.00 -21.06
CA HIS A 243 -24.06 -19.71 -20.92
C HIS A 243 -23.16 -20.82 -21.51
N LEU A 244 -23.71 -21.66 -22.39
CA LEU A 244 -23.02 -22.67 -23.22
C LEU A 244 -23.10 -22.24 -24.68
#